data_AF-A0ABD0C084-F1
#
_entry.id   AF-A0ABD0C084-F1
#
_cell.length_a   1.000
_cell.length_b   1.000
_cell.length_c   1.000
_cell.angle_alpha   90.00
_cell.angle_beta   90.00
_cell.angle_gamma   90.00
#
_symmetry.space_group_name_H-M   'P 1'
#
loop_
_entity.id
_entity.type
_entity.pdbx_description
1 polymer ?
#
loop_
_entity_poly.entity_id
_entity_poly.type
_entity_poly.pdbx_seq_one_letter_code
_entity_poly.pdbx_strand_id
1 'polypeptide(L)'
;MLKDEKKFDELGQQLFMKGVLQNFEQKHGPIKGRMMVTEGKIPPEMLSKLQPELMKNPKWIVVEGSFDFSNYTIGMVVGLNPIRPISEGWLTPQLNHPGIKPTQKWQEFFMGKVMENMDENGKIDLPLYSWISDKSDLTLTDKEREK
;
A
#
# COMPACT_ATOMS: atom_id res chain seq x y z
N MET A 1 -9.71 5.39 5.71
CA MET A 1 -8.84 5.57 6.87
C MET A 1 -7.49 4.95 6.61
N LEU A 2 -6.44 5.73 6.84
CA LEU A 2 -5.05 5.27 6.77
C LEU A 2 -4.68 4.58 8.09
N LYS A 3 -3.82 3.55 8.01
CA LYS A 3 -3.42 2.76 9.18
C LYS A 3 -2.64 3.57 10.22
N ASP A 4 -1.81 4.50 9.77
CA ASP A 4 -1.13 5.49 10.61
C ASP A 4 -1.28 6.87 9.99
N GLU A 5 -2.49 7.42 10.13
CA GLU A 5 -2.85 8.73 9.59
C GLU A 5 -1.93 9.84 10.15
N LYS A 6 -1.57 9.77 11.43
CA LYS A 6 -0.70 10.77 12.06
C LYS A 6 0.66 10.83 11.39
N LYS A 7 1.33 9.68 11.21
CA LYS A 7 2.65 9.65 10.56
C LYS A 7 2.57 10.09 9.10
N PHE A 8 1.50 9.71 8.40
CA PHE A 8 1.24 10.14 7.03
C PHE A 8 1.08 11.67 6.94
N ASP A 9 0.29 12.26 7.83
CA ASP A 9 0.02 13.69 7.85
C ASP A 9 1.27 14.50 8.20
N GLU A 10 2.09 14.03 9.15
CA GLU A 10 3.38 14.65 9.48
C GLU A 10 4.32 14.70 8.27
N LEU A 11 4.42 13.59 7.52
CA LEU A 11 5.22 13.56 6.30
C LEU A 11 4.61 14.47 5.22
N GLY A 12 3.29 14.44 5.05
CA GLY A 12 2.58 15.30 4.11
C GLY A 12 2.81 16.79 4.38
N GLN A 13 2.76 17.21 5.64
CA GLN A 13 3.06 18.59 6.04
C GLN A 13 4.51 18.97 5.72
N GLN A 14 5.48 18.09 5.99
CA GLN A 14 6.88 18.33 5.65
C GLN A 14 7.08 18.50 4.14
N LEU A 15 6.48 17.63 3.33
CA LEU A 15 6.56 17.69 1.87
C LEU A 15 5.85 18.92 1.30
N PHE A 16 4.75 19.35 1.91
CA PHE A 16 4.09 20.61 1.58
C PHE A 16 4.97 21.81 1.92
N MET A 17 5.60 21.85 3.10
CA MET A 17 6.54 22.94 3.44
C MET A 17 7.76 22.99 2.50
N LYS A 18 8.22 21.83 2.00
CA LYS A 18 9.29 21.73 0.99
C LYS A 18 8.82 22.04 -0.45
N GLY A 19 7.54 22.32 -0.69
CA GLY A 19 7.00 22.61 -2.03
C GLY A 19 6.78 21.36 -2.90
N VAL A 20 7.04 20.15 -2.41
CA VAL A 20 7.00 18.91 -3.19
C VAL A 20 5.57 18.57 -3.60
N LEU A 21 4.63 18.61 -2.65
CA LEU A 21 3.23 18.30 -2.93
C LEU A 21 2.59 19.37 -3.82
N GLN A 22 2.93 20.65 -3.62
CA GLN A 22 2.42 21.73 -4.49
C GLN A 22 2.92 21.56 -5.93
N ASN A 23 4.20 21.23 -6.11
CA ASN A 23 4.76 20.98 -7.44
C ASN A 23 4.12 19.77 -8.11
N PHE A 24 3.83 18.72 -7.33
CA PHE A 24 3.10 17.56 -7.81
C PHE A 24 1.69 17.94 -8.26
N GLU A 25 0.93 18.68 -7.44
CA GLU A 25 -0.45 19.09 -7.75
C GLU A 25 -0.53 20.02 -8.97
N GLN A 26 0.44 20.93 -9.13
CA GLN A 26 0.51 21.80 -10.31
C GLN A 26 0.69 21.02 -11.61
N LYS A 27 1.45 19.91 -11.58
CA LYS A 27 1.74 19.09 -12.76
C LYS A 27 0.67 18.05 -13.04
N HIS A 28 0.15 17.42 -12.00
CA HIS A 28 -0.68 16.22 -12.12
C HIS A 28 -2.15 16.44 -11.71
N GLY A 29 -2.48 17.64 -11.22
CA GLY A 29 -3.80 17.97 -10.68
C GLY A 29 -3.90 17.70 -9.18
N PRO A 30 -5.00 18.10 -8.54
CA PRO A 30 -5.15 18.01 -7.09
C PRO A 30 -5.05 16.56 -6.59
N ILE A 31 -4.51 16.40 -5.39
CA ILE A 31 -4.49 15.11 -4.70
C ILE A 31 -5.94 14.75 -4.32
N LYS A 32 -6.37 13.57 -4.74
CA LYS A 32 -7.72 13.04 -4.52
C LYS A 32 -7.77 11.80 -3.63
N GLY A 33 -6.62 11.23 -3.33
CA GLY A 33 -6.54 10.07 -2.44
C GLY A 33 -5.15 9.89 -1.89
N ARG A 34 -5.09 9.21 -0.75
CA ARG A 34 -3.86 8.82 -0.08
C ARG A 34 -3.88 7.32 0.15
N MET A 35 -2.75 6.67 -0.09
CA MET A 35 -2.56 5.25 0.21
C MET A 35 -1.32 5.05 1.06
N MET A 36 -1.43 4.25 2.10
CA MET A 36 -0.30 3.83 2.92
C MET A 36 -0.14 2.31 2.83
N VAL A 37 1.06 1.85 2.50
CA VAL A 37 1.41 0.42 2.51
C VAL A 37 2.31 0.13 3.71
N THR A 38 1.94 -0.88 4.50
CA THR A 38 2.73 -1.33 5.66
C THR A 38 2.93 -2.82 5.63
N GLU A 39 3.73 -3.34 6.56
CA GLU A 39 3.71 -4.76 6.88
C GLU A 39 2.30 -5.18 7.29
N GLY A 40 1.90 -6.36 6.83
CA GLY A 40 0.59 -6.93 7.05
C GLY A 40 0.63 -8.29 7.74
N LYS A 41 -0.55 -8.87 7.93
CA LYS A 41 -0.73 -10.23 8.46
C LYS A 41 -1.79 -10.96 7.65
N ILE A 42 -1.60 -12.26 7.45
CA ILE A 42 -2.64 -13.11 6.84
C ILE A 42 -3.71 -13.33 7.90
N PRO A 43 -4.96 -12.93 7.65
CA PRO A 43 -6.03 -13.17 8.61
C PRO A 43 -6.40 -14.66 8.65
N PRO A 44 -6.88 -15.20 9.78
CA PRO A 44 -7.10 -16.64 9.96
C PRO A 44 -7.99 -17.27 8.88
N GLU A 45 -9.02 -16.56 8.42
CA GLU A 45 -9.94 -17.00 7.38
C GLU A 45 -9.30 -17.15 5.99
N MET A 46 -8.18 -16.45 5.76
CA MET A 46 -7.41 -16.55 4.51
C MET A 46 -6.29 -17.58 4.60
N LEU A 47 -5.83 -17.92 5.81
CA LEU A 47 -4.69 -18.82 5.99
C LEU A 47 -4.96 -20.19 5.36
N SER A 48 -6.14 -20.78 5.59
CA SER A 48 -6.52 -22.08 5.02
C SER A 48 -6.55 -22.07 3.49
N LYS A 49 -6.99 -20.96 2.89
CA LYS A 49 -7.06 -20.78 1.43
C LYS A 49 -5.67 -20.62 0.80
N LEU A 50 -4.76 -19.93 1.50
CA LEU A 50 -3.43 -19.62 1.00
C LEU A 50 -2.41 -20.73 1.31
N GLN A 51 -2.68 -21.59 2.30
CA GLN A 51 -1.74 -22.62 2.77
C GLN A 51 -1.12 -23.47 1.65
N PRO A 52 -1.86 -23.97 0.64
CA PRO A 52 -1.26 -24.75 -0.45
C PRO A 52 -0.19 -23.98 -1.23
N GLU A 53 -0.40 -22.69 -1.49
CA GLU A 53 0.56 -21.85 -2.21
C GLU A 53 1.71 -21.39 -1.30
N LEU A 54 1.44 -21.10 -0.02
CA LEU A 54 2.49 -20.77 0.94
C LEU A 54 3.47 -21.93 1.14
N MET A 55 3.00 -23.18 1.12
CA MET A 55 3.88 -24.35 1.19
C MET A 55 4.79 -24.50 -0.04
N LYS A 56 4.32 -24.09 -1.23
CA LYS A 56 5.12 -24.11 -2.46
C LYS A 56 6.17 -22.98 -2.50
N ASN A 57 5.94 -21.90 -1.77
CA ASN A 57 6.80 -20.72 -1.75
C ASN A 57 7.25 -20.48 -0.30
N PRO A 58 8.30 -21.14 0.22
CA PRO A 58 8.64 -21.10 1.64
C PRO A 58 9.13 -19.74 2.15
N LYS A 59 9.43 -18.80 1.24
CA LYS A 59 9.80 -17.42 1.55
C LYS A 59 8.75 -16.49 0.98
N TRP A 60 8.11 -15.72 1.85
CA TRP A 60 7.09 -14.75 1.50
C TRP A 60 7.07 -13.60 2.51
N ILE A 61 6.49 -12.48 2.08
CA ILE A 61 6.12 -11.37 2.96
C ILE A 61 4.62 -11.08 2.81
N VAL A 62 4.07 -10.38 3.80
CA VAL A 62 2.70 -9.90 3.77
C VAL A 62 2.74 -8.40 3.89
N VAL A 63 2.05 -7.74 2.97
CA VAL A 63 1.88 -6.29 2.99
C VAL A 63 0.41 -5.96 2.94
N GLU A 64 0.05 -4.81 3.47
CA GLU A 64 -1.31 -4.31 3.43
C GLU A 64 -1.36 -2.83 3.07
N GLY A 65 -2.30 -2.47 2.19
CA GLY A 65 -2.58 -1.12 1.76
C GLY A 65 -3.84 -0.59 2.43
N SER A 66 -3.75 0.60 3.01
CA SER A 66 -4.88 1.37 3.53
C SER A 66 -5.09 2.62 2.67
N PHE A 67 -6.35 3.05 2.51
CA PHE A 67 -6.69 4.25 1.75
C PHE A 67 -7.48 5.21 2.64
N ASP A 68 -7.25 6.52 2.51
CA ASP A 68 -7.96 7.54 3.29
C ASP A 68 -9.48 7.52 3.06
N PHE A 69 -9.95 7.21 1.85
CA PHE A 69 -11.38 7.12 1.49
C PHE A 69 -12.04 5.75 1.76
N SER A 70 -11.30 4.73 2.23
CA SER A 70 -11.80 3.35 2.42
C SER A 70 -11.74 2.91 3.88
N ASN A 71 -12.73 2.15 4.35
CA ASN A 71 -12.67 1.50 5.67
C ASN A 71 -12.14 0.06 5.58
N TYR A 72 -11.55 -0.32 4.45
CA TYR A 72 -10.91 -1.61 4.25
C TYR A 72 -9.41 -1.43 4.00
N THR A 73 -8.62 -2.37 4.48
CA THR A 73 -7.28 -2.60 3.95
C THR A 73 -7.32 -3.67 2.86
N ILE A 74 -6.34 -3.61 1.97
CA ILE A 74 -6.08 -4.61 0.94
C ILE A 74 -4.82 -5.34 1.36
N GLY A 75 -4.91 -6.61 1.75
CA GLY A 75 -3.73 -7.43 2.08
C GLY A 75 -3.29 -8.25 0.87
N MET A 76 -1.98 -8.46 0.70
CA MET A 76 -1.44 -9.40 -0.28
C MET A 76 -0.25 -10.17 0.28
N VAL A 77 -0.06 -11.40 -0.21
CA VAL A 77 1.18 -12.15 0.00
C VAL A 77 2.05 -12.05 -1.24
N VAL A 78 3.33 -11.76 -1.05
CA VAL A 78 4.34 -11.80 -2.12
C VAL A 78 5.32 -12.93 -1.82
N GLY A 79 5.44 -13.87 -2.73
CA GLY A 79 6.51 -14.87 -2.71
C GLY A 79 7.84 -14.24 -3.05
N LEU A 80 8.93 -14.69 -2.45
CA LEU A 80 10.27 -14.14 -2.69
C LEU A 80 11.16 -15.04 -3.56
N ASN A 81 10.66 -16.21 -3.96
CA ASN A 81 11.38 -17.11 -4.85
C ASN A 81 10.41 -18.01 -5.66
N PRO A 82 9.95 -17.58 -6.85
CA PRO A 82 10.24 -16.29 -7.49
C PRO A 82 9.49 -15.12 -6.85
N ILE A 83 9.93 -13.89 -7.12
CA ILE A 83 9.24 -12.66 -6.70
C ILE A 83 7.94 -12.51 -7.48
N ARG A 84 6.81 -12.79 -6.83
CA ARG A 84 5.48 -12.68 -7.46
C ARG A 84 4.35 -12.60 -6.42
N PRO A 85 3.21 -12.00 -6.75
CA PRO A 85 2.00 -12.13 -5.95
C PRO A 85 1.59 -13.61 -5.81
N ILE A 86 1.32 -14.05 -4.59
CA ILE A 86 0.77 -15.37 -4.27
C ILE A 86 -0.77 -15.32 -4.15
N SER A 87 -1.34 -14.12 -4.04
CA SER A 87 -2.78 -13.89 -3.87
C SER A 87 -3.25 -12.71 -4.73
N GLU A 88 -4.51 -12.72 -5.14
CA GLU A 88 -5.20 -11.59 -5.83
C GLU A 88 -5.53 -10.41 -4.90
N GLY A 89 -5.11 -10.48 -3.64
CA GLY A 89 -5.44 -9.52 -2.60
C GLY A 89 -6.72 -9.90 -1.85
N TRP A 90 -6.80 -9.55 -0.56
CA TRP A 90 -8.02 -9.71 0.24
C TRP A 90 -8.39 -8.40 0.92
N LEU A 91 -9.68 -8.21 1.14
CA LEU A 91 -10.20 -7.02 1.80
C LEU A 91 -10.48 -7.31 3.27
N THR A 92 -9.86 -6.56 4.17
CA THR A 92 -10.09 -6.65 5.61
C THR A 92 -10.76 -5.37 6.10
N PRO A 93 -11.96 -5.41 6.70
CA PRO A 93 -12.55 -4.24 7.34
C PRO A 93 -11.67 -3.71 8.47
N GLN A 94 -11.47 -2.40 8.53
CA GLN A 94 -10.76 -1.71 9.61
C GLN A 94 -11.69 -1.32 10.76
N LEU A 95 -13.00 -1.28 10.52
CA LEU A 95 -14.05 -0.90 11.49
C LEU A 95 -15.13 -1.97 11.57
N ASN A 96 -15.88 -1.97 12.67
CA ASN A 96 -16.98 -2.90 12.93
C ASN A 96 -18.21 -2.70 12.03
N HIS A 97 -18.23 -1.66 11.19
CA HIS A 97 -19.27 -1.43 10.20
C HIS A 97 -18.67 -1.39 8.78
N PRO A 98 -19.36 -1.95 7.77
CA PRO A 98 -18.89 -1.90 6.41
C PRO A 98 -18.89 -0.45 5.92
N GLY A 99 -17.71 0.04 5.53
CA GLY A 99 -17.58 1.31 4.81
C GLY A 99 -17.50 1.11 3.29
N ILE A 100 -16.93 2.10 2.60
CA ILE A 100 -16.69 2.01 1.16
C ILE A 100 -15.58 0.97 0.92
N LYS A 101 -15.88 -0.03 0.08
CA LYS A 101 -14.91 -1.02 -0.37
C LYS A 101 -14.08 -0.45 -1.52
N PRO A 102 -12.75 -0.68 -1.55
CA PRO A 102 -11.93 -0.31 -2.68
C PRO A 102 -12.34 -1.16 -3.89
N THR A 103 -12.51 -0.49 -5.03
CA THR A 103 -12.75 -1.15 -6.31
C THR A 103 -11.56 -2.03 -6.71
N GLN A 104 -11.75 -2.91 -7.68
CA GLN A 104 -10.66 -3.73 -8.23
C GLN A 104 -9.48 -2.89 -8.73
N LYS A 105 -9.74 -1.73 -9.35
CA LYS A 105 -8.67 -0.81 -9.80
C LYS A 105 -7.77 -0.34 -8.68
N TRP A 106 -8.32 -0.15 -7.47
CA TRP A 106 -7.53 0.23 -6.30
C TRP A 106 -6.72 -0.93 -5.73
N GLN A 107 -7.22 -2.17 -5.86
CA GLN A 107 -6.46 -3.38 -5.53
C GLN A 107 -5.28 -3.55 -6.48
N GLU A 108 -5.52 -3.42 -7.79
CA GLU A 108 -4.48 -3.47 -8.82
C GLU A 108 -3.44 -2.36 -8.64
N PHE A 109 -3.87 -1.13 -8.35
CA PHE A 109 -2.96 -0.01 -8.03
C PHE A 109 -2.07 -0.33 -6.84
N PHE A 110 -2.67 -0.81 -5.73
CA PHE A 110 -1.91 -1.22 -4.54
C PHE A 110 -0.89 -2.31 -4.86
N MET A 111 -1.31 -3.39 -5.55
CA MET A 111 -0.42 -4.49 -5.91
C MET A 111 0.71 -4.02 -6.83
N GLY A 112 0.40 -3.17 -7.81
CA GLY A 112 1.38 -2.54 -8.68
C GLY A 112 2.44 -1.78 -7.90
N LYS A 113 2.02 -0.93 -6.95
CA LYS A 113 2.95 -0.14 -6.13
C LYS A 113 3.85 -0.99 -5.25
N VAL A 114 3.33 -2.09 -4.70
CA VAL A 114 4.14 -3.05 -3.94
C VAL A 114 5.22 -3.66 -4.84
N MET A 115 4.85 -4.13 -6.02
CA MET A 115 5.81 -4.78 -6.93
C MET A 115 6.82 -3.80 -7.52
N GLU A 116 6.40 -2.56 -7.82
CA GLU A 116 7.28 -1.48 -8.33
C GLU A 116 8.35 -1.06 -7.32
N ASN A 117 8.06 -1.13 -6.01
CA ASN A 117 8.95 -0.70 -4.93
C ASN A 117 9.72 -1.87 -4.28
N MET A 118 9.64 -3.06 -4.87
CA MET A 118 10.37 -4.23 -4.41
C MET A 118 11.65 -4.41 -5.22
N ASP A 119 12.78 -4.63 -4.54
CA ASP A 119 14.05 -4.90 -5.19
C ASP A 119 14.15 -6.35 -5.72
N GLU A 120 15.22 -6.64 -6.44
CA GLU A 120 15.51 -7.98 -7.01
C GLU A 120 15.65 -9.09 -5.95
N ASN A 121 15.86 -8.73 -4.68
CA ASN A 121 15.98 -9.66 -3.55
C ASN A 121 14.66 -9.81 -2.77
N GLY A 122 13.61 -9.12 -3.20
CA GLY A 122 12.30 -9.16 -2.57
C GLY A 122 12.18 -8.25 -1.35
N LYS A 123 13.13 -7.33 -1.16
CA LYS A 123 13.08 -6.33 -0.10
C LYS A 123 12.27 -5.13 -0.56
N ILE A 124 11.45 -4.62 0.35
CA ILE A 124 10.63 -3.41 0.17
C ILE A 124 10.86 -2.50 1.38
N ASP A 125 11.09 -1.21 1.13
CA ASP A 125 11.32 -0.23 2.19
C ASP A 125 9.97 0.33 2.65
N LEU A 126 9.38 -0.33 3.65
CA LEU A 126 8.10 0.05 4.23
C LEU A 126 8.27 1.07 5.37
N PRO A 127 7.26 1.92 5.62
CA PRO A 127 6.01 2.05 4.86
C PRO A 127 6.17 2.81 3.53
N LEU A 128 5.28 2.53 2.57
CA LEU A 128 5.09 3.39 1.41
C LEU A 128 3.99 4.41 1.68
N TYR A 129 4.19 5.64 1.25
CA TYR A 129 3.22 6.73 1.31
C TYR A 129 2.94 7.22 -0.11
N SER A 130 1.69 7.13 -0.56
CA SER A 130 1.29 7.55 -1.89
C SER A 130 0.27 8.68 -1.84
N TRP A 131 0.55 9.79 -2.53
CA TRP A 131 -0.41 10.86 -2.83
C TRP A 131 -0.87 10.72 -4.28
N ILE A 132 -2.17 10.64 -4.50
CA ILE A 132 -2.75 10.16 -5.76
C ILE A 132 -3.62 11.25 -6.37
N SER A 133 -3.40 11.56 -7.64
CA SER A 133 -4.23 12.44 -8.48
C SER A 133 -4.91 11.64 -9.58
N ASP A 134 -5.75 12.28 -10.41
CA ASP A 134 -6.34 11.61 -11.58
C ASP A 134 -5.29 11.19 -12.64
N LYS A 135 -4.13 11.85 -12.66
CA LYS A 135 -3.13 11.70 -13.74
C LYS A 135 -1.88 10.93 -13.33
N SER A 136 -1.56 10.90 -12.04
CA SER A 136 -0.34 10.29 -11.51
C SER A 136 -0.45 10.08 -10.00
N ASP A 137 0.49 9.34 -9.44
CA ASP A 137 0.79 9.32 -8.02
C ASP A 137 2.23 9.78 -7.73
N LEU A 138 2.46 10.21 -6.49
CA LEU A 138 3.78 10.35 -5.88
C LEU A 138 3.86 9.34 -4.75
N THR A 139 4.77 8.36 -4.87
CA THR A 139 5.00 7.34 -3.84
C THR A 139 6.38 7.49 -3.24
N LEU A 140 6.46 7.53 -1.92
CA LEU A 140 7.70 7.71 -1.16
C LEU A 140 7.83 6.70 -0.02
N THR A 141 9.05 6.50 0.46
CA THR A 141 9.39 5.67 1.62
C THR A 141 9.94 6.52 2.77
N ASP A 142 10.05 5.96 3.98
CA ASP A 142 10.68 6.65 5.11
C ASP A 142 12.13 7.09 4.82
N LYS A 143 12.86 6.36 3.96
CA LYS A 143 14.24 6.74 3.57
C LYS A 143 14.32 8.03 2.78
N GLU A 144 13.26 8.39 2.08
CA GLU A 144 13.20 9.60 1.27
C GLU A 144 12.79 10.83 2.10
N ARG A 145 12.35 10.63 3.35
CA ARG A 145 12.10 11.71 4.32
C ARG A 145 13.38 12.48 4.69
N GLU A 146 14.52 11.78 4.72
CA GLU A 146 15.80 12.28 5.23
C GLU A 146 16.64 13.03 4.18
N LYS A 147 16.20 13.04 2.91
CA LYS A 147 16.84 13.81 1.83
C LYS A 147 16.18 15.19 1.66
#